data_AF-A0A2A9PG60-F1
#
_entry.id   AF-A0A2A9PG60-F1
#
_cell.length_a   1.000
_cell.length_b   1.000
_cell.length_c   1.000
_cell.angle_alpha   90.00
_cell.angle_beta   90.00
_cell.angle_gamma   90.00
#
_symmetry.space_group_name_H-M   'P 1'
#
loop_
_entity.id
_entity.type
_entity.pdbx_description
1 polymer ?
#
loop_
_entity_poly.entity_id
_entity_poly.type
_entity_poly.pdbx_seq_one_letter_code
_entity_poly.pdbx_strand_id
1 'polypeptide(L)'
;MPHARCPGPRQASRGDLDVFEPGPPALYCRNRASSPRWPIRGGRRSEAACFLFLYFLRLLIAPSEDAAALILAVVPYELLLSSSASVLLGLLATVLGSSVPAPSSSSSATVDEVAFKPPPVFRNANLVHIISLEKNYVKEQINVLIENVSDKPQDEYHVPFTADQMARVGGLEVKDRKDAAAGPFAAEPVEVDPRSDVQYYRIRLPAPLKPGGQQTLGIAFYYLKAYTPLPASIKQEDQQFLSYSFSVYAPSAYPTMKQKTEVKAPSPAIPDYTKMSGKGGTVQHPQKQGSKLTYGPFEGEMPAGAVSPAQVRFDFSKPVTHVSNLDRDIHVSHWGGNIAFEERYTLHHRGANLSVPFNRVKWAQSQYFNPSSAALKEMRFPLQAGSADPYFTDVIGNVSTSKFRSGKREALLELKPRYPVFGGWKYPFTIGWNINSGKLLRRTASGGYVLKVPFIEGPKQTEGVEYGRINVRVLLPEGASDVRVSTGIPKSSMTDLSVDVHKTYLDTMGRTMVTIKARNLVDEFRDRDLIISYEASVADALRKPLIVFSSMLALFAAAWAVGKVEVGFSKA
;
A
#
# COMPACT_ATOMS: atom_id res chain seq x y z
N MET A 1 49.08 48.93 -51.65
CA MET A 1 48.16 49.58 -52.61
C MET A 1 46.92 48.72 -52.78
N PRO A 2 45.74 49.35 -52.86
CA PRO A 2 44.56 49.02 -52.07
C PRO A 2 43.34 48.66 -52.96
N HIS A 3 42.18 48.25 -52.45
CA HIS A 3 41.08 49.15 -52.04
C HIS A 3 39.90 48.30 -51.55
N ALA A 4 39.38 48.51 -50.33
CA ALA A 4 38.30 49.45 -49.94
C ALA A 4 36.97 48.68 -49.75
N ARG A 5 36.08 48.93 -48.78
CA ARG A 5 35.85 50.04 -47.84
C ARG A 5 34.86 49.54 -46.76
N CYS A 6 35.08 49.88 -45.49
CA CYS A 6 33.99 50.16 -44.53
C CYS A 6 33.60 51.66 -44.68
N PRO A 7 32.45 52.14 -44.14
CA PRO A 7 32.38 52.50 -42.71
C PRO A 7 30.99 52.34 -42.04
N GLY A 8 30.96 52.21 -40.70
CA GLY A 8 29.82 52.65 -39.85
C GLY A 8 29.85 54.19 -39.69
N PRO A 9 29.49 54.79 -38.53
CA PRO A 9 28.59 54.41 -37.42
C PRO A 9 27.58 55.56 -37.11
N ARG A 10 26.74 55.45 -36.06
CA ARG A 10 26.60 56.46 -34.96
C ARG A 10 25.38 56.25 -34.05
N GLN A 11 25.67 56.45 -32.76
CA GLN A 11 24.78 56.60 -31.62
C GLN A 11 23.96 57.91 -31.70
N ALA A 12 22.79 57.93 -31.04
CA ALA A 12 22.49 58.75 -29.84
C ALA A 12 21.08 59.37 -29.80
N SER A 13 20.40 59.04 -28.69
CA SER A 13 19.62 59.92 -27.78
C SER A 13 18.29 60.60 -28.17
N ARG A 14 17.31 60.32 -27.29
CA ARG A 14 16.38 61.22 -26.56
C ARG A 14 15.09 61.77 -27.21
N GLY A 15 14.00 61.57 -26.44
CA GLY A 15 12.78 62.41 -26.33
C GLY A 15 11.76 62.19 -27.45
N ASP A 16 10.44 62.12 -27.25
CA ASP A 16 9.58 62.31 -26.08
C ASP A 16 8.19 61.71 -26.41
N LEU A 17 7.47 61.33 -25.35
CA LEU A 17 6.02 61.37 -25.13
C LEU A 17 5.06 61.00 -26.28
N ASP A 18 4.30 59.91 -26.10
CA ASP A 18 2.85 60.05 -26.00
C ASP A 18 2.18 58.89 -25.24
N VAL A 19 1.18 59.31 -24.48
CA VAL A 19 0.46 58.64 -23.40
C VAL A 19 -0.64 57.72 -23.95
N PHE A 20 -0.74 56.48 -23.46
CA PHE A 20 -2.01 55.73 -23.45
C PHE A 20 -2.06 54.74 -22.28
N GLU A 21 -2.94 55.02 -21.32
CA GLU A 21 -3.33 54.13 -20.22
C GLU A 21 -4.09 52.90 -20.72
N PRO A 22 -4.05 51.78 -19.98
CA PRO A 22 -5.16 50.84 -19.95
C PRO A 22 -5.72 50.69 -18.52
N GLY A 23 -6.97 51.14 -18.34
CA GLY A 23 -7.78 50.87 -17.16
C GLY A 23 -8.33 49.42 -17.14
N PRO A 24 -8.77 48.92 -15.96
CA PRO A 24 -9.18 47.54 -15.76
C PRO A 24 -10.68 47.33 -15.99
N PRO A 25 -11.16 46.10 -16.23
CA PRO A 25 -12.56 45.79 -15.98
C PRO A 25 -12.72 44.81 -14.80
N ALA A 26 -13.55 45.26 -13.87
CA ALA A 26 -14.09 44.51 -12.76
C ALA A 26 -15.14 43.47 -13.19
N LEU A 27 -15.32 42.51 -12.29
CA LEU A 27 -16.41 41.55 -12.15
C LEU A 27 -17.80 42.04 -12.58
N TYR A 28 -18.53 41.20 -13.32
CA TYR A 28 -19.97 41.04 -13.11
C TYR A 28 -20.42 39.60 -13.39
N CYS A 29 -21.04 38.99 -12.38
CA CYS A 29 -21.74 37.72 -12.45
C CYS A 29 -23.05 37.86 -13.23
N ARG A 30 -23.34 36.91 -14.15
CA ARG A 30 -24.71 36.60 -14.56
C ARG A 30 -24.80 35.16 -15.09
N ASN A 31 -25.08 34.21 -14.20
CA ASN A 31 -25.49 32.85 -14.59
C ASN A 31 -26.95 32.92 -15.06
N ARG A 32 -27.18 32.73 -16.36
CA ARG A 32 -28.49 32.41 -16.92
C ARG A 32 -28.41 30.97 -17.43
N ALA A 33 -29.16 30.08 -16.80
CA ALA A 33 -29.32 28.71 -17.23
C ALA A 33 -29.96 28.68 -18.63
N SER A 34 -29.30 28.03 -19.59
CA SER A 34 -29.90 27.63 -20.86
C SER A 34 -29.56 26.16 -21.12
N SER A 35 -30.61 25.35 -21.19
CA SER A 35 -30.59 23.96 -21.60
C SER A 35 -30.36 23.84 -23.12
N PRO A 36 -29.53 22.92 -23.62
CA PRO A 36 -29.43 22.69 -25.05
C PRO A 36 -30.47 21.66 -25.51
N ARG A 37 -31.35 22.09 -26.43
CA ARG A 37 -32.17 21.21 -27.28
C ARG A 37 -31.29 20.60 -28.38
N TRP A 38 -31.41 19.29 -28.57
CA TRP A 38 -30.83 18.56 -29.70
C TRP A 38 -31.80 18.53 -30.90
N PRO A 39 -31.31 18.61 -32.15
CA PRO A 39 -32.12 18.38 -33.34
C PRO A 39 -32.14 16.89 -33.73
N ILE A 40 -33.30 16.43 -34.19
CA ILE A 40 -33.56 15.05 -34.63
C ILE A 40 -33.33 14.93 -36.14
N ARG A 41 -32.50 13.97 -36.58
CA ARG A 41 -32.57 13.37 -37.92
C ARG A 41 -32.05 11.93 -37.95
N GLY A 42 -33.00 10.98 -38.06
CA GLY A 42 -32.95 9.77 -38.90
C GLY A 42 -31.98 8.63 -38.55
N GLY A 43 -32.48 7.58 -37.89
CA GLY A 43 -31.84 6.25 -37.83
C GLY A 43 -32.73 5.20 -37.17
N ARG A 44 -33.57 4.51 -37.95
CA ARG A 44 -34.53 3.50 -37.49
C ARG A 44 -33.83 2.22 -37.02
N ARG A 45 -34.06 1.85 -35.75
CA ARG A 45 -34.22 0.50 -35.13
C ARG A 45 -33.64 0.46 -33.70
N SER A 46 -34.22 1.22 -32.77
CA SER A 46 -34.15 0.92 -31.31
C SER A 46 -35.18 1.69 -30.46
N GLU A 47 -36.01 2.56 -31.05
CA GLU A 47 -36.87 3.47 -30.29
C GLU A 47 -38.11 2.83 -29.64
N ALA A 48 -38.50 1.60 -30.02
CA ALA A 48 -39.71 0.96 -29.49
C ALA A 48 -39.58 0.56 -28.00
N ALA A 49 -38.39 0.14 -27.55
CA ALA A 49 -38.17 -0.26 -26.16
C ALA A 49 -38.05 0.95 -25.21
N CYS A 50 -37.51 2.08 -25.71
CA CYS A 50 -37.34 3.30 -24.93
C CYS A 50 -38.67 4.05 -24.74
N PHE A 51 -39.56 4.04 -25.75
CA PHE A 51 -40.90 4.61 -25.65
C PHE A 51 -41.79 3.83 -24.66
N LEU A 52 -41.72 2.50 -24.65
CA LEU A 52 -42.46 1.67 -23.68
C LEU A 52 -41.97 1.91 -22.24
N PHE A 53 -40.67 2.10 -22.03
CA PHE A 53 -40.10 2.37 -20.71
C PHE A 53 -40.42 3.79 -20.21
N LEU A 54 -40.37 4.81 -21.08
CA LEU A 54 -40.76 6.18 -20.73
C LEU A 54 -42.27 6.34 -20.53
N TYR A 55 -43.09 5.53 -21.20
CA TYR A 55 -44.54 5.48 -20.96
C TYR A 55 -44.87 4.83 -19.60
N PHE A 56 -44.15 3.77 -19.22
CA PHE A 56 -44.23 3.17 -17.88
C PHE A 56 -43.77 4.13 -16.78
N LEU A 57 -42.72 4.92 -17.02
CA LEU A 57 -42.24 5.91 -16.05
C LEU A 57 -43.20 7.10 -15.91
N ARG A 58 -43.96 7.45 -16.95
CA ARG A 58 -45.00 8.50 -16.90
C ARG A 58 -46.24 8.07 -16.10
N LEU A 59 -46.53 6.78 -16.05
CA LEU A 59 -47.60 6.21 -15.21
C LEU A 59 -47.22 6.14 -13.72
N LEU A 60 -45.93 6.21 -13.39
CA LEU A 60 -45.41 6.19 -12.01
C LEU A 60 -45.29 7.57 -11.34
N ILE A 61 -45.47 8.69 -12.07
CA ILE A 61 -45.20 10.06 -11.56
C ILE A 61 -46.43 10.99 -11.68
N ALA A 62 -47.64 10.46 -11.80
CA ALA A 62 -48.86 11.25 -11.68
C ALA A 62 -49.60 10.91 -10.38
N PRO A 63 -49.39 11.66 -9.28
CA PRO A 63 -50.30 11.57 -8.15
C PRO A 63 -51.58 12.32 -8.52
N SER A 64 -52.68 11.61 -8.77
CA SER A 64 -54.01 12.22 -8.63
C SER A 64 -54.32 12.34 -7.14
N GLU A 65 -54.77 13.51 -6.71
CA GLU A 65 -54.88 13.96 -5.31
C GLU A 65 -55.84 13.18 -4.39
N ASP A 66 -56.48 12.09 -4.83
CA ASP A 66 -57.54 11.42 -4.06
C ASP A 66 -57.13 10.13 -3.31
N ALA A 67 -55.85 9.75 -3.28
CA ALA A 67 -55.41 8.51 -2.62
C ALA A 67 -54.76 8.68 -1.23
N ALA A 68 -54.72 9.90 -0.68
CA ALA A 68 -54.00 10.20 0.57
C ALA A 68 -54.88 10.18 1.84
N ALA A 69 -56.18 9.92 1.75
CA ALA A 69 -57.11 10.15 2.86
C ALA A 69 -57.58 8.91 3.64
N LEU A 70 -57.00 7.71 3.45
CA LEU A 70 -57.62 6.48 3.99
C LEU A 70 -56.67 5.46 4.65
N ILE A 71 -55.50 5.88 5.17
CA ILE A 71 -54.60 4.99 5.95
C ILE A 71 -54.15 5.62 7.28
N LEU A 72 -54.95 6.54 7.85
CA LEU A 72 -54.71 7.08 9.19
C LEU A 72 -56.01 7.22 9.98
N ALA A 73 -56.63 6.10 10.33
CA ALA A 73 -57.45 6.02 11.54
C ALA A 73 -57.70 4.56 11.92
N VAL A 74 -57.58 4.30 13.22
CA VAL A 74 -58.08 3.16 14.00
C VAL A 74 -57.01 2.21 14.52
N VAL A 75 -56.46 2.60 15.67
CA VAL A 75 -56.08 1.75 16.80
C VAL A 75 -57.12 2.07 17.90
N PRO A 76 -57.74 1.07 18.56
CA PRO A 76 -57.27 0.61 19.88
C PRO A 76 -57.35 -0.93 20.06
N TYR A 77 -56.36 -1.59 20.67
CA TYR A 77 -56.24 -1.92 22.10
C TYR A 77 -57.37 -2.82 22.65
N GLU A 78 -57.08 -4.11 22.91
CA GLU A 78 -57.25 -4.75 24.23
C GLU A 78 -56.66 -6.19 24.27
N LEU A 79 -56.41 -6.62 25.50
CA LEU A 79 -55.56 -7.71 25.98
C LEU A 79 -56.33 -9.01 26.30
N LEU A 80 -55.54 -10.08 26.47
CA LEU A 80 -55.65 -11.18 27.46
C LEU A 80 -56.46 -12.48 27.14
N LEU A 81 -55.73 -13.58 27.41
CA LEU A 81 -56.12 -14.89 27.95
C LEU A 81 -56.42 -16.09 27.02
N SER A 82 -55.41 -16.99 26.97
CA SER A 82 -55.41 -18.46 27.22
C SER A 82 -54.56 -19.20 26.16
N SER A 83 -53.35 -19.70 26.48
CA SER A 83 -53.00 -20.95 27.20
C SER A 83 -53.58 -22.19 26.48
N SER A 84 -52.93 -23.29 26.17
CA SER A 84 -51.61 -23.94 26.39
C SER A 84 -51.62 -25.14 25.38
N ALA A 85 -50.54 -25.75 24.90
CA ALA A 85 -49.61 -26.62 25.61
C ALA A 85 -48.66 -27.27 24.59
N SER A 86 -47.36 -27.38 24.92
CA SER A 86 -46.54 -28.61 24.80
C SER A 86 -45.08 -28.28 25.15
N VAL A 87 -44.71 -28.60 26.37
CA VAL A 87 -43.33 -28.63 26.88
C VAL A 87 -43.08 -30.05 27.39
N LEU A 88 -41.79 -30.45 27.35
CA LEU A 88 -41.09 -31.48 28.14
C LEU A 88 -40.84 -32.86 27.52
N LEU A 89 -39.56 -33.09 27.25
CA LEU A 89 -38.74 -34.23 27.72
C LEU A 89 -37.28 -33.89 27.36
N GLY A 90 -36.28 -33.85 28.25
CA GLY A 90 -36.21 -34.09 29.68
C GLY A 90 -34.81 -33.69 30.15
N LEU A 91 -34.73 -33.09 31.33
CA LEU A 91 -33.50 -32.73 32.04
C LEU A 91 -33.65 -33.35 33.43
N LEU A 92 -32.83 -34.36 33.75
CA LEU A 92 -32.12 -34.55 35.03
C LEU A 92 -31.60 -36.00 35.13
N ALA A 93 -30.28 -36.16 35.21
CA ALA A 93 -29.66 -37.06 36.17
C ALA A 93 -28.25 -36.53 36.47
N THR A 94 -28.01 -36.27 37.75
CA THR A 94 -26.80 -35.73 38.36
C THR A 94 -25.85 -36.85 38.81
N VAL A 95 -24.55 -36.53 38.77
CA VAL A 95 -23.45 -37.04 39.62
C VAL A 95 -22.92 -38.46 39.36
N LEU A 96 -21.67 -38.51 38.90
CA LEU A 96 -20.52 -39.40 39.24
C LEU A 96 -19.39 -38.90 38.29
N GLY A 97 -18.36 -38.19 38.72
CA GLY A 97 -17.29 -38.70 39.58
C GLY A 97 -16.19 -39.36 38.72
N SER A 98 -15.28 -38.58 38.12
CA SER A 98 -13.92 -39.05 37.75
C SER A 98 -13.02 -37.92 37.25
N SER A 99 -12.04 -37.59 38.08
CA SER A 99 -10.82 -36.83 37.81
C SER A 99 -9.83 -37.62 36.96
N VAL A 100 -9.34 -37.08 35.83
CA VAL A 100 -8.13 -37.55 35.09
C VAL A 100 -7.51 -36.33 34.35
N PRO A 101 -6.17 -36.21 34.25
CA PRO A 101 -5.47 -35.00 34.65
C PRO A 101 -5.02 -34.08 33.51
N ALA A 102 -4.61 -32.88 33.90
CA ALA A 102 -3.77 -31.99 33.12
C ALA A 102 -2.45 -32.67 32.73
N PRO A 103 -1.95 -32.53 31.49
CA PRO A 103 -0.57 -32.90 31.17
C PRO A 103 0.36 -31.82 31.71
N SER A 104 0.80 -32.01 32.96
CA SER A 104 2.10 -31.51 33.40
C SER A 104 3.17 -32.39 32.77
N SER A 105 3.83 -31.91 31.73
CA SER A 105 5.13 -32.44 31.31
C SER A 105 6.17 -31.35 31.52
N SER A 106 6.65 -31.26 32.76
CA SER A 106 8.01 -30.85 33.05
C SER A 106 8.96 -31.89 32.47
N SER A 107 9.32 -31.74 31.20
CA SER A 107 10.54 -32.33 30.66
C SER A 107 11.57 -31.22 30.57
N SER A 108 12.35 -31.08 31.64
CA SER A 108 13.69 -30.49 31.59
C SER A 108 14.55 -31.39 30.70
N ALA A 109 14.38 -31.26 29.39
CA ALA A 109 15.35 -31.75 28.44
C ALA A 109 16.41 -30.65 28.32
N THR A 110 17.50 -30.85 29.05
CA THR A 110 18.80 -30.29 28.68
C THR A 110 19.16 -30.87 27.32
N VAL A 111 18.63 -30.26 26.28
CA VAL A 111 19.15 -30.43 24.93
C VAL A 111 20.13 -29.27 24.78
N ASP A 112 21.42 -29.60 24.77
CA ASP A 112 22.42 -28.74 24.14
C ASP A 112 22.03 -28.63 22.65
N GLU A 113 21.04 -27.79 22.35
CA GLU A 113 20.50 -27.58 21.00
C GLU A 113 21.56 -26.79 20.22
N VAL A 114 22.28 -27.52 19.37
CA VAL A 114 23.25 -26.95 18.44
C VAL A 114 22.50 -26.01 17.50
N ALA A 115 22.57 -24.69 17.78
CA ALA A 115 22.06 -23.66 16.89
C ALA A 115 22.49 -23.96 15.45
N PHE A 116 21.52 -24.04 14.53
CA PHE A 116 21.78 -24.40 13.15
C PHE A 116 22.85 -23.49 12.55
N LYS A 117 23.97 -24.08 12.14
CA LYS A 117 25.02 -23.39 11.39
C LYS A 117 24.97 -23.88 9.95
N PRO A 118 24.82 -22.98 8.97
CA PRO A 118 24.82 -23.38 7.57
C PRO A 118 26.16 -24.06 7.22
N PRO A 119 26.15 -25.09 6.35
CA PRO A 119 27.37 -25.78 5.94
C PRO A 119 28.40 -24.79 5.38
N PRO A 120 29.70 -24.85 5.75
CA PRO A 120 30.72 -23.91 5.29
C PRO A 120 31.16 -24.21 3.84
N VAL A 121 30.23 -24.16 2.90
CA VAL A 121 30.43 -24.56 1.50
C VAL A 121 30.83 -23.40 0.60
N PHE A 122 30.56 -22.17 1.01
CA PHE A 122 30.90 -20.96 0.27
C PHE A 122 31.94 -20.10 1.00
N ARG A 123 32.70 -19.35 0.21
CA ARG A 123 33.56 -18.26 0.67
C ARG A 123 33.22 -17.00 -0.12
N ASN A 124 33.16 -15.85 0.57
CA ASN A 124 32.91 -14.57 -0.07
C ASN A 124 34.23 -13.92 -0.47
N ALA A 125 34.52 -13.89 -1.77
CA ALA A 125 35.76 -13.32 -2.29
C ALA A 125 35.79 -11.78 -2.18
N ASN A 126 34.67 -11.13 -2.48
CA ASN A 126 34.50 -9.68 -2.36
C ASN A 126 33.07 -9.35 -1.96
N LEU A 127 32.89 -8.51 -0.95
CA LEU A 127 31.59 -8.08 -0.45
C LEU A 127 31.55 -6.55 -0.29
N VAL A 128 30.64 -5.93 -1.02
CA VAL A 128 30.33 -4.50 -0.90
C VAL A 128 28.95 -4.34 -0.30
N HIS A 129 28.90 -3.84 0.94
CA HIS A 129 27.68 -3.57 1.69
C HIS A 129 27.33 -2.08 1.59
N ILE A 130 26.17 -1.76 1.07
CA ILE A 130 25.70 -0.39 0.88
C ILE A 130 24.46 -0.20 1.73
N ILE A 131 24.51 0.73 2.68
CA ILE A 131 23.41 1.11 3.55
C ILE A 131 22.93 2.50 3.10
N SER A 132 21.72 2.59 2.55
CA SER A 132 21.11 3.86 2.17
C SER A 132 20.12 4.33 3.23
N LEU A 133 20.36 5.54 3.75
CA LEU A 133 19.55 6.23 4.76
C LEU A 133 18.77 7.41 4.16
N GLU A 134 18.67 7.49 2.84
CA GLU A 134 18.10 8.64 2.12
C GLU A 134 16.58 8.80 2.32
N LYS A 135 15.90 7.71 2.68
CA LYS A 135 14.46 7.62 2.93
C LYS A 135 14.18 7.30 4.40
N ASN A 136 12.89 7.32 4.78
CA ASN A 136 12.36 7.02 6.11
C ASN A 136 12.45 5.54 6.53
N TYR A 137 12.89 4.68 5.62
CA TYR A 137 13.33 3.31 5.88
C TYR A 137 14.78 3.13 5.41
N VAL A 138 15.45 2.08 5.90
CA VAL A 138 16.83 1.77 5.48
C VAL A 138 16.79 0.75 4.36
N LYS A 139 17.53 1.02 3.29
CA LYS A 139 17.76 0.04 2.21
C LYS A 139 19.19 -0.48 2.31
N GLU A 140 19.34 -1.77 2.56
CA GLU A 140 20.64 -2.42 2.51
C GLU A 140 20.80 -3.21 1.22
N GLN A 141 21.96 -3.07 0.60
CA GLN A 141 22.35 -3.82 -0.59
C GLN A 141 23.70 -4.48 -0.34
N ILE A 142 23.70 -5.81 -0.35
CA ILE A 142 24.91 -6.63 -0.26
C ILE A 142 25.23 -7.14 -1.66
N ASN A 143 26.29 -6.61 -2.24
CA ASN A 143 26.85 -7.12 -3.49
C ASN A 143 28.01 -8.05 -3.14
N VAL A 144 27.81 -9.35 -3.35
CA VAL A 144 28.79 -10.38 -2.96
C VAL A 144 29.20 -11.22 -4.16
N LEU A 145 30.49 -11.50 -4.27
CA LEU A 145 31.05 -12.51 -5.16
C LEU A 145 31.29 -13.78 -4.34
N ILE A 146 30.42 -14.78 -4.55
CA ILE A 146 30.51 -16.07 -3.86
C ILE A 146 31.40 -17.02 -4.66
N GLU A 147 32.16 -17.85 -3.96
CA GLU A 147 33.01 -18.91 -4.49
C GLU A 147 32.66 -20.23 -3.80
N ASN A 148 32.41 -21.29 -4.58
CA ASN A 148 32.16 -22.63 -4.02
C ASN A 148 33.49 -23.29 -3.64
N VAL A 149 33.71 -23.52 -2.34
CA VAL A 149 34.92 -24.16 -1.80
C VAL A 149 34.71 -25.67 -1.59
N SER A 150 33.47 -26.16 -1.71
CA SER A 150 33.17 -27.58 -1.55
C SER A 150 33.43 -28.39 -2.81
N ASP A 151 33.71 -29.69 -2.65
CA ASP A 151 33.92 -30.63 -3.75
C ASP A 151 32.64 -30.96 -4.53
N LYS A 152 31.47 -30.56 -4.00
CA LYS A 152 30.16 -30.83 -4.59
C LYS A 152 29.56 -29.54 -5.19
N PRO A 153 28.75 -29.65 -6.25
CA PRO A 153 27.94 -28.53 -6.69
C PRO A 153 26.97 -28.08 -5.60
N GLN A 154 26.84 -26.76 -5.39
CA GLN A 154 25.99 -26.17 -4.36
C GLN A 154 25.03 -25.15 -4.97
N ASP A 155 23.81 -25.09 -4.46
CA ASP A 155 22.73 -24.23 -4.94
C ASP A 155 22.07 -23.38 -3.84
N GLU A 156 22.39 -23.62 -2.56
CA GLU A 156 21.77 -22.92 -1.42
C GLU A 156 22.73 -21.97 -0.70
N TYR A 157 22.45 -20.67 -0.73
CA TYR A 157 23.20 -19.65 0.00
C TYR A 157 22.37 -19.07 1.16
N HIS A 158 22.98 -18.83 2.31
CA HIS A 158 22.29 -18.41 3.54
C HIS A 158 22.72 -17.00 3.98
N VAL A 159 21.76 -16.15 4.35
CA VAL A 159 22.00 -14.80 4.88
C VAL A 159 21.46 -14.72 6.32
N PRO A 160 22.28 -14.37 7.32
CA PRO A 160 21.87 -14.31 8.71
C PRO A 160 21.18 -12.98 9.06
N PHE A 161 20.16 -13.05 9.91
CA PHE A 161 19.47 -11.93 10.52
C PHE A 161 19.22 -12.23 12.00
N THR A 162 19.23 -11.22 12.86
CA THR A 162 18.73 -11.40 14.23
C THR A 162 17.20 -11.52 14.23
N ALA A 163 16.61 -12.12 15.27
CA ALA A 163 15.15 -12.24 15.38
C ALA A 163 14.44 -10.88 15.26
N ASP A 164 15.01 -9.83 15.87
CA ASP A 164 14.49 -8.46 15.80
C ASP A 164 14.64 -7.82 14.40
N GLN A 165 15.72 -8.13 13.68
CA GLN A 165 15.89 -7.73 12.28
C GLN A 165 14.89 -8.43 11.38
N MET A 166 14.69 -9.75 11.56
CA MET A 166 13.77 -10.56 10.76
C MET A 166 12.32 -10.07 10.87
N ALA A 167 11.90 -9.65 12.07
CA ALA A 167 10.56 -9.11 12.30
C ALA A 167 10.28 -7.79 11.54
N ARG A 168 11.35 -7.05 11.17
CA ARG A 168 11.26 -5.74 10.51
C ARG A 168 11.75 -5.74 9.06
N VAL A 169 12.36 -6.84 8.63
CA VAL A 169 12.86 -6.95 7.26
C VAL A 169 11.68 -7.03 6.30
N GLY A 170 11.83 -6.36 5.17
CA GLY A 170 10.82 -6.23 4.14
C GLY A 170 11.42 -6.37 2.76
N GLY A 171 10.67 -7.00 1.86
CA GLY A 171 10.96 -6.98 0.43
C GLY A 171 12.35 -7.48 0.03
N LEU A 172 12.82 -8.59 0.61
CA LEU A 172 14.11 -9.18 0.27
C LEU A 172 14.08 -9.71 -1.17
N GLU A 173 14.86 -9.10 -2.05
CA GLU A 173 15.06 -9.50 -3.44
C GLU A 173 16.53 -9.85 -3.67
N VAL A 174 16.76 -10.91 -4.44
CA VAL A 174 18.10 -11.33 -4.85
C VAL A 174 18.14 -11.39 -6.36
N LYS A 175 19.17 -10.82 -6.97
CA LYS A 175 19.37 -10.83 -8.43
C LYS A 175 20.82 -11.14 -8.76
N ASP A 176 21.07 -11.64 -9.96
CA ASP A 176 22.43 -11.61 -10.49
C ASP A 176 22.79 -10.17 -10.88
N ARG A 177 23.97 -9.72 -10.45
CA ARG A 177 24.49 -8.41 -10.80
C ARG A 177 25.05 -8.36 -12.23
N LYS A 178 25.53 -9.49 -12.75
CA LYS A 178 26.10 -9.59 -14.11
C LYS A 178 25.02 -9.84 -15.15
N ASP A 179 24.02 -10.65 -14.81
CA ASP A 179 22.91 -10.98 -15.71
C ASP A 179 21.57 -10.46 -15.18
N ALA A 180 21.15 -9.30 -15.68
CA ALA A 180 19.86 -8.72 -15.33
C ALA A 180 18.66 -9.51 -15.89
N ALA A 181 18.87 -10.40 -16.88
CA ALA A 181 17.81 -11.18 -17.53
C ALA A 181 17.45 -12.47 -16.77
N ALA A 182 18.31 -12.93 -15.86
CA ALA A 182 18.09 -14.15 -15.06
C ALA A 182 16.90 -14.06 -14.07
N GLY A 183 16.31 -12.88 -13.91
CA GLY A 183 15.19 -12.65 -12.98
C GLY A 183 15.61 -12.69 -11.50
N PRO A 184 14.66 -12.49 -10.57
CA PRO A 184 14.95 -12.57 -9.14
C PRO A 184 15.09 -14.04 -8.70
N PHE A 185 16.07 -14.32 -7.85
CA PHE A 185 16.26 -15.64 -7.25
C PHE A 185 15.24 -15.88 -6.14
N ALA A 186 14.90 -17.15 -5.92
CA ALA A 186 13.99 -17.53 -4.86
C ALA A 186 14.68 -17.36 -3.50
N ALA A 187 14.11 -16.50 -2.66
CA ALA A 187 14.57 -16.29 -1.29
C ALA A 187 13.42 -16.56 -0.31
N GLU A 188 13.65 -17.50 0.59
CA GLU A 188 12.66 -17.98 1.55
C GLU A 188 13.23 -17.86 2.97
N PRO A 189 12.44 -17.38 3.94
CA PRO A 189 12.85 -17.46 5.34
C PRO A 189 12.92 -18.94 5.73
N VAL A 190 14.01 -19.34 6.37
CA VAL A 190 14.14 -20.67 6.95
C VAL A 190 14.18 -20.52 8.46
N GLU A 191 13.06 -20.83 9.09
CA GLU A 191 12.96 -21.01 10.53
C GLU A 191 13.51 -22.39 10.87
N VAL A 192 14.83 -22.49 11.06
CA VAL A 192 15.44 -23.77 11.45
C VAL A 192 15.32 -24.01 12.96
N ASP A 193 15.25 -22.94 13.76
CA ASP A 193 15.09 -23.01 15.21
C ASP A 193 14.34 -21.75 15.74
N PRO A 194 13.16 -21.90 16.39
CA PRO A 194 12.41 -20.78 16.96
C PRO A 194 13.06 -20.17 18.21
N ARG A 195 14.10 -20.80 18.79
CA ARG A 195 14.82 -20.31 19.99
C ARG A 195 16.18 -19.69 19.67
N SER A 196 16.70 -19.84 18.46
CA SER A 196 17.98 -19.23 18.07
C SER A 196 17.82 -17.73 17.82
N ASP A 197 18.75 -16.93 18.34
CA ASP A 197 18.74 -15.47 18.15
C ASP A 197 19.04 -15.08 16.69
N VAL A 198 19.70 -15.97 15.95
CA VAL A 198 19.99 -15.82 14.52
C VAL A 198 19.07 -16.71 13.69
N GLN A 199 18.43 -16.11 12.70
CA GLN A 199 17.59 -16.75 11.70
C GLN A 199 18.19 -16.53 10.31
N TYR A 200 17.83 -17.35 9.34
CA TYR A 200 18.43 -17.31 8.01
C TYR A 200 17.38 -17.14 6.91
N TYR A 201 17.73 -16.35 5.89
CA TYR A 201 17.10 -16.48 4.58
C TYR A 201 17.92 -17.42 3.72
N ARG A 202 17.25 -18.40 3.12
CA ARG A 202 17.83 -19.29 2.12
C ARG A 202 17.56 -18.74 0.74
N ILE A 203 18.63 -18.54 -0.01
CA ILE A 203 18.66 -18.09 -1.40
C ILE A 203 18.98 -19.30 -2.26
N ARG A 204 18.10 -19.64 -3.20
CA ARG A 204 18.32 -20.71 -4.17
C ARG A 204 18.88 -20.15 -5.47
N LEU A 205 20.04 -20.63 -5.86
CA LEU A 205 20.68 -20.29 -7.14
C LEU A 205 19.91 -20.94 -8.30
N PRO A 206 19.80 -20.28 -9.46
CA PRO A 206 19.08 -20.83 -10.61
C PRO A 206 19.76 -22.06 -11.21
N ALA A 207 21.08 -22.17 -11.05
CA ALA A 207 21.87 -23.33 -11.46
C ALA A 207 22.90 -23.66 -10.35
N PRO A 208 23.15 -24.95 -10.06
CA PRO A 208 24.16 -25.36 -9.08
C PRO A 208 25.55 -24.86 -9.48
N LEU A 209 26.25 -24.23 -8.54
CA LEU A 209 27.59 -23.71 -8.75
C LEU A 209 28.61 -24.84 -8.63
N LYS A 210 29.39 -25.09 -9.69
CA LYS A 210 30.46 -26.10 -9.70
C LYS A 210 31.54 -25.80 -8.65
N PRO A 211 32.30 -26.80 -8.17
CA PRO A 211 33.47 -26.57 -7.32
C PRO A 211 34.43 -25.55 -7.93
N GLY A 212 34.88 -24.57 -7.13
CA GLY A 212 35.71 -23.44 -7.59
C GLY A 212 34.99 -22.42 -8.48
N GLY A 213 33.72 -22.63 -8.80
CA GLY A 213 32.90 -21.69 -9.56
C GLY A 213 32.61 -20.42 -8.77
N GLN A 214 32.41 -19.31 -9.47
CA GLN A 214 32.08 -18.01 -8.88
C GLN A 214 30.76 -17.45 -9.42
N GLN A 215 29.98 -16.84 -8.55
CA GLN A 215 28.71 -16.20 -8.90
C GLN A 215 28.57 -14.85 -8.19
N THR A 216 28.05 -13.85 -8.90
CA THR A 216 27.75 -12.53 -8.30
C THR A 216 26.30 -12.47 -7.84
N LEU A 217 26.08 -12.08 -6.59
CA LEU A 217 24.76 -11.87 -6.00
C LEU A 217 24.60 -10.40 -5.62
N GLY A 218 23.47 -9.81 -6.02
CA GLY A 218 22.97 -8.53 -5.53
C GLY A 218 21.77 -8.77 -4.64
N ILE A 219 21.99 -8.79 -3.33
CA ILE A 219 20.96 -9.01 -2.31
C ILE A 219 20.50 -7.63 -1.84
N ALA A 220 19.21 -7.33 -1.96
CA ALA A 220 18.63 -6.08 -1.49
C ALA A 220 17.46 -6.36 -0.54
N PHE A 221 17.45 -5.69 0.60
CA PHE A 221 16.37 -5.77 1.58
C PHE A 221 16.18 -4.42 2.28
N TYR A 222 15.02 -4.27 2.90
CA TYR A 222 14.60 -3.04 3.54
C TYR A 222 14.35 -3.28 5.02
N TYR A 223 14.86 -2.41 5.89
CA TYR A 223 14.46 -2.38 7.29
C TYR A 223 13.42 -1.29 7.50
N LEU A 224 12.24 -1.73 7.89
CA LEU A 224 11.23 -0.81 8.41
C LEU A 224 11.55 -0.47 9.86
N LYS A 225 11.01 0.64 10.36
CA LYS A 225 11.11 1.01 11.78
C LYS A 225 12.57 1.13 12.26
N ALA A 226 13.51 1.42 11.36
CA ALA A 226 14.94 1.33 11.60
C ALA A 226 15.51 2.51 12.41
N TYR A 227 14.86 3.67 12.36
CA TYR A 227 15.39 4.90 12.94
C TYR A 227 14.87 5.18 14.34
N THR A 228 15.74 5.78 15.15
CA THR A 228 15.39 6.34 16.44
C THR A 228 15.72 7.84 16.47
N PRO A 229 14.77 8.73 16.78
CA PRO A 229 15.04 10.16 16.86
C PRO A 229 16.00 10.47 18.02
N LEU A 230 17.03 11.27 17.75
CA LEU A 230 18.04 11.68 18.73
C LEU A 230 18.41 13.15 18.49
N PRO A 231 17.90 14.11 19.30
CA PRO A 231 17.09 13.92 20.51
C PRO A 231 15.68 13.40 20.22
N ALA A 232 15.08 12.72 21.21
CA ALA A 232 13.73 12.15 21.08
C ALA A 232 12.62 13.21 20.96
N SER A 233 12.88 14.43 21.45
CA SER A 233 11.96 15.56 21.38
C SER A 233 12.65 16.83 20.89
N ILE A 234 12.01 17.55 19.97
CA ILE A 234 12.52 18.79 19.35
C ILE A 234 11.46 19.90 19.39
N LYS A 235 11.84 21.17 19.28
CA LYS A 235 10.86 22.25 19.08
C LYS A 235 10.31 22.20 17.66
N GLN A 236 9.24 22.94 17.40
CA GLN A 236 8.55 22.95 16.11
C GLN A 236 9.43 23.47 14.96
N GLU A 237 10.35 24.37 15.28
CA GLU A 237 11.28 25.06 14.38
C GLU A 237 12.65 24.37 14.26
N ASP A 238 12.95 23.39 15.10
CA ASP A 238 14.26 22.73 15.15
C ASP A 238 14.42 21.71 14.01
N GLN A 239 15.68 21.47 13.62
CA GLN A 239 16.03 20.39 12.71
C GLN A 239 15.92 19.03 13.39
N GLN A 240 15.49 18.03 12.63
CA GLN A 240 15.36 16.67 13.12
C GLN A 240 16.60 15.86 12.79
N PHE A 241 17.17 15.20 13.80
CA PHE A 241 18.25 14.24 13.62
C PHE A 241 17.75 12.83 13.96
N LEU A 242 18.10 11.86 13.11
CA LEU A 242 17.80 10.46 13.32
C LEU A 242 19.10 9.70 13.55
N SER A 243 19.00 8.65 14.38
CA SER A 243 20.08 7.71 14.61
C SER A 243 19.73 6.36 14.01
N TYR A 244 20.74 5.72 13.42
CA TYR A 244 20.66 4.36 12.91
C TYR A 244 21.83 3.54 13.46
N SER A 245 21.51 2.38 14.03
CA SER A 245 22.49 1.42 14.55
C SER A 245 22.62 0.26 13.57
N PHE A 246 23.86 -0.07 13.22
CA PHE A 246 24.19 -1.10 12.23
C PHE A 246 25.49 -1.81 12.60
N SER A 247 25.82 -2.86 11.86
CA SER A 247 27.14 -3.51 11.95
C SER A 247 28.03 -3.04 10.81
N VAL A 248 29.27 -2.66 11.13
CA VAL A 248 30.28 -2.31 10.13
C VAL A 248 30.61 -3.50 9.24
N TYR A 249 30.67 -4.70 9.83
CA TYR A 249 30.78 -5.95 9.09
C TYR A 249 29.42 -6.38 8.57
N ALA A 250 29.37 -6.82 7.32
CA ALA A 250 28.13 -7.18 6.67
C ALA A 250 27.61 -8.51 7.25
N PRO A 251 26.29 -8.67 7.42
CA PRO A 251 25.73 -9.92 7.88
C PRO A 251 26.01 -11.03 6.85
N SER A 252 26.88 -11.97 7.21
CA SER A 252 27.28 -13.09 6.36
C SER A 252 27.41 -14.36 7.19
N ALA A 253 26.88 -15.46 6.66
CA ALA A 253 27.04 -16.80 7.23
C ALA A 253 28.37 -17.47 6.85
N TYR A 254 29.14 -16.85 5.94
CA TYR A 254 30.36 -17.39 5.36
C TYR A 254 31.55 -16.45 5.58
N PRO A 255 32.79 -16.98 5.64
CA PRO A 255 33.99 -16.16 5.75
C PRO A 255 34.14 -15.23 4.54
N THR A 256 34.57 -14.00 4.80
CA THR A 256 34.68 -12.95 3.78
C THR A 256 36.12 -12.46 3.68
N MET A 257 36.69 -12.39 2.48
CA MET A 257 38.11 -12.06 2.27
C MET A 257 38.38 -10.56 2.14
N LYS A 258 37.47 -9.86 1.46
CA LYS A 258 37.52 -8.41 1.25
C LYS A 258 36.13 -7.85 1.48
N GLN A 259 36.04 -6.85 2.36
CA GLN A 259 34.78 -6.20 2.66
C GLN A 259 34.89 -4.69 2.66
N LYS A 260 33.87 -4.02 2.14
CA LYS A 260 33.71 -2.57 2.26
C LYS A 260 32.26 -2.24 2.59
N THR A 261 32.06 -1.30 3.51
CA THR A 261 30.72 -0.86 3.93
C THR A 261 30.56 0.63 3.64
N GLU A 262 29.52 1.00 2.89
CA GLU A 262 29.24 2.36 2.47
C GLU A 262 27.89 2.81 3.04
N VAL A 263 27.89 3.86 3.86
CA VAL A 263 26.66 4.46 4.39
C VAL A 263 26.37 5.75 3.62
N LYS A 264 25.19 5.85 3.02
CA LYS A 264 24.72 7.03 2.28
C LYS A 264 23.66 7.76 3.11
N ALA A 265 24.01 8.96 3.57
CA ALA A 265 23.09 9.84 4.28
C ALA A 265 22.30 10.74 3.28
N PRO A 266 21.12 11.24 3.67
CA PRO A 266 20.33 12.17 2.84
C PRO A 266 21.01 13.53 2.65
N SER A 267 21.87 13.94 3.59
CA SER A 267 22.54 15.24 3.60
C SER A 267 23.98 15.09 4.15
N PRO A 268 24.90 16.04 3.87
CA PRO A 268 26.26 16.02 4.40
C PRO A 268 26.33 16.37 5.91
N ALA A 269 25.20 16.81 6.50
CA ALA A 269 25.06 17.12 7.91
C ALA A 269 24.95 15.84 8.75
N ILE A 270 26.11 15.22 8.97
CA ILE A 270 26.29 14.03 9.81
C ILE A 270 27.09 14.47 11.03
N PRO A 271 26.42 14.85 12.13
CA PRO A 271 27.09 15.34 13.33
C PRO A 271 27.90 14.25 14.06
N ASP A 272 27.32 13.06 14.25
CA ASP A 272 27.97 11.97 15.00
C ASP A 272 28.00 10.67 14.20
N TYR A 273 29.12 9.97 14.25
CA TYR A 273 29.28 8.64 13.67
C TYR A 273 30.39 7.88 14.40
N THR A 274 30.24 6.57 14.52
CA THR A 274 31.26 5.71 15.16
C THR A 274 32.52 5.70 14.31
N LYS A 275 33.64 6.07 14.93
CA LYS A 275 34.99 5.98 14.36
C LYS A 275 35.67 4.69 14.84
N MET A 276 36.41 4.06 13.95
CA MET A 276 37.17 2.83 14.19
C MET A 276 38.61 3.06 13.76
N SER A 277 39.57 2.62 14.58
CA SER A 277 40.97 2.53 14.16
C SER A 277 41.15 1.37 13.19
N GLY A 278 41.72 1.62 12.02
CA GLY A 278 42.12 0.58 11.08
C GLY A 278 43.27 -0.27 11.64
N LYS A 279 43.48 -1.47 11.05
CA LYS A 279 44.65 -2.31 11.34
C LYS A 279 45.92 -1.46 11.16
N GLY A 280 46.72 -1.32 12.22
CA GLY A 280 47.96 -0.54 12.22
C GLY A 280 47.87 0.88 12.79
N GLY A 281 46.70 1.35 13.23
CA GLY A 281 46.56 2.65 13.94
C GLY A 281 46.70 3.91 13.08
N THR A 282 47.11 3.79 11.80
CA THR A 282 47.41 4.93 10.91
C THR A 282 46.20 5.47 10.15
N VAL A 283 45.13 4.67 9.97
CA VAL A 283 43.94 5.06 9.20
C VAL A 283 42.70 5.03 10.10
N GLN A 284 42.02 6.16 10.25
CA GLN A 284 40.72 6.23 10.92
C GLN A 284 39.61 5.96 9.91
N HIS A 285 38.77 4.97 10.19
CA HIS A 285 37.51 4.76 9.49
C HIS A 285 36.37 5.43 10.28
N PRO A 286 35.33 5.96 9.64
CA PRO A 286 35.09 5.99 8.20
C PRO A 286 35.76 7.17 7.48
N GLN A 287 36.02 7.01 6.19
CA GLN A 287 36.31 8.14 5.29
C GLN A 287 35.00 8.85 4.93
N LYS A 288 34.85 10.12 5.34
CA LYS A 288 33.70 10.96 5.00
C LYS A 288 33.92 11.69 3.68
N GLN A 289 33.04 11.46 2.71
CA GLN A 289 33.00 12.16 1.43
C GLN A 289 31.60 12.73 1.23
N GLY A 290 31.40 14.01 1.58
CA GLY A 290 30.09 14.66 1.53
C GLY A 290 29.07 13.95 2.43
N SER A 291 28.02 13.38 1.82
CA SER A 291 26.97 12.57 2.49
C SER A 291 27.28 11.08 2.58
N LYS A 292 28.45 10.63 2.10
CA LYS A 292 28.86 9.22 2.11
C LYS A 292 29.90 8.96 3.20
N LEU A 293 29.69 7.94 4.03
CA LEU A 293 30.68 7.40 4.96
C LEU A 293 31.17 6.04 4.45
N THR A 294 32.47 5.85 4.38
CA THR A 294 33.08 4.60 3.90
C THR A 294 33.89 3.94 4.99
N TYR A 295 33.48 2.74 5.41
CA TYR A 295 34.21 1.86 6.31
C TYR A 295 34.96 0.79 5.49
N GLY A 296 36.24 0.57 5.83
CA GLY A 296 37.13 -0.25 5.02
C GLY A 296 37.76 0.52 3.86
N PRO A 297 38.38 -0.17 2.88
CA PRO A 297 38.34 -1.61 2.67
C PRO A 297 39.02 -2.38 3.81
N PHE A 298 38.34 -3.40 4.30
CA PHE A 298 38.91 -4.34 5.25
C PHE A 298 39.52 -5.50 4.45
N GLU A 299 40.81 -5.74 4.66
CA GLU A 299 41.55 -6.82 4.02
C GLU A 299 41.92 -7.90 5.04
N GLY A 300 41.76 -9.15 4.61
CA GLY A 300 41.94 -10.35 5.43
C GLY A 300 40.63 -11.04 5.74
N GLU A 301 40.70 -12.32 6.08
CA GLU A 301 39.53 -13.14 6.35
C GLU A 301 38.76 -12.65 7.58
N MET A 302 37.54 -12.15 7.37
CA MET A 302 36.57 -11.95 8.44
C MET A 302 35.86 -13.27 8.70
N PRO A 303 35.76 -13.71 9.97
CA PRO A 303 35.04 -14.92 10.30
C PRO A 303 33.55 -14.79 9.96
N ALA A 304 32.91 -15.93 9.71
CA ALA A 304 31.47 -16.01 9.55
C ALA A 304 30.76 -15.42 10.79
N GLY A 305 29.74 -14.59 10.57
CA GLY A 305 29.00 -13.94 11.66
C GLY A 305 29.76 -12.84 12.41
N ALA A 306 30.83 -12.27 11.84
CA ALA A 306 31.52 -11.14 12.45
C ALA A 306 30.58 -9.93 12.62
N VAL A 307 30.49 -9.38 13.82
CA VAL A 307 29.68 -8.19 14.14
C VAL A 307 30.58 -7.12 14.74
N SER A 308 30.46 -5.88 14.23
CA SER A 308 31.12 -4.71 14.80
C SER A 308 30.09 -3.58 14.89
N PRO A 309 29.50 -3.32 16.07
CA PRO A 309 28.44 -2.33 16.21
C PRO A 309 28.94 -0.91 15.90
N ALA A 310 28.15 -0.19 15.12
CA ALA A 310 28.35 1.22 14.82
C ALA A 310 27.00 1.96 14.81
N GLN A 311 27.07 3.25 15.05
CA GLN A 311 25.92 4.15 15.02
C GLN A 311 26.25 5.38 14.18
N VAL A 312 25.26 5.88 13.46
CA VAL A 312 25.34 7.13 12.72
C VAL A 312 24.15 8.01 13.07
N ARG A 313 24.41 9.28 13.37
CA ARG A 313 23.42 10.33 13.54
C ARG A 313 23.51 11.29 12.37
N PHE A 314 22.37 11.50 11.70
CA PHE A 314 22.29 12.32 10.49
C PHE A 314 21.05 13.21 10.52
N ASP A 315 21.12 14.34 9.82
CA ASP A 315 19.97 15.22 9.63
C ASP A 315 18.95 14.55 8.70
N PHE A 316 17.71 14.44 9.19
CA PHE A 316 16.55 14.01 8.43
C PHE A 316 15.38 14.94 8.75
N SER A 317 15.49 16.19 8.32
CA SER A 317 14.44 17.22 8.44
C SER A 317 13.30 17.04 7.42
N LYS A 318 12.82 15.79 7.25
CA LYS A 318 11.67 15.39 6.43
C LYS A 318 10.70 14.53 7.25
N PRO A 319 9.43 14.39 6.83
CA PRO A 319 8.47 13.55 7.53
C PRO A 319 8.89 12.08 7.59
N VAL A 320 8.69 11.44 8.75
CA VAL A 320 8.98 10.02 8.95
C VAL A 320 7.66 9.28 9.06
N THR A 321 7.07 8.96 7.92
CA THR A 321 5.73 8.38 7.80
C THR A 321 5.75 6.86 7.91
N HIS A 322 4.93 6.30 8.78
CA HIS A 322 4.73 4.86 8.94
C HIS A 322 3.25 4.51 8.84
N VAL A 323 2.86 3.76 7.81
CA VAL A 323 1.49 3.23 7.70
C VAL A 323 1.46 1.89 8.42
N SER A 324 0.81 1.85 9.59
CA SER A 324 0.76 0.63 10.41
C SER A 324 -0.15 -0.42 9.79
N ASN A 325 -1.30 0.01 9.26
CA ASN A 325 -2.24 -0.82 8.50
C ASN A 325 -2.72 -0.06 7.26
N LEU A 326 -2.63 -0.72 6.11
CA LEU A 326 -3.25 -0.33 4.85
C LEU A 326 -4.25 -1.40 4.45
N ASP A 327 -5.54 -1.07 4.50
CA ASP A 327 -6.55 -1.91 3.87
C ASP A 327 -6.90 -1.32 2.52
N ARG A 328 -6.79 -2.12 1.47
CA ARG A 328 -7.09 -1.73 0.09
C ARG A 328 -8.18 -2.62 -0.46
N ASP A 329 -9.33 -2.03 -0.72
CA ASP A 329 -10.50 -2.70 -1.30
C ASP A 329 -10.62 -2.32 -2.78
N ILE A 330 -10.67 -3.32 -3.64
CA ILE A 330 -10.77 -3.16 -5.10
C ILE A 330 -12.06 -3.84 -5.54
N HIS A 331 -13.06 -3.04 -5.91
CA HIS A 331 -14.38 -3.52 -6.30
C HIS A 331 -14.51 -3.53 -7.81
N VAL A 332 -14.59 -4.71 -8.42
CA VAL A 332 -14.76 -4.87 -9.86
C VAL A 332 -16.26 -4.99 -10.18
N SER A 333 -16.74 -4.14 -11.09
CA SER A 333 -18.13 -4.17 -11.55
C SER A 333 -18.20 -4.29 -13.08
N HIS A 334 -18.69 -5.44 -13.56
CA HIS A 334 -18.97 -5.64 -14.99
C HIS A 334 -20.19 -4.83 -15.45
N TRP A 335 -21.23 -4.74 -14.62
CA TRP A 335 -22.44 -3.96 -14.91
C TRP A 335 -22.17 -2.45 -15.06
N GLY A 336 -21.40 -1.89 -14.12
CA GLY A 336 -21.06 -0.47 -14.13
C GLY A 336 -19.86 -0.13 -15.02
N GLY A 337 -19.18 -1.12 -15.60
CA GLY A 337 -17.95 -0.91 -16.37
C GLY A 337 -16.86 -0.16 -15.60
N ASN A 338 -16.87 -0.22 -14.26
CA ASN A 338 -16.03 0.57 -13.36
C ASN A 338 -15.31 -0.35 -12.37
N ILE A 339 -14.13 0.08 -11.94
CA ILE A 339 -13.40 -0.49 -10.81
C ILE A 339 -13.28 0.62 -9.77
N ALA A 340 -13.84 0.39 -8.60
CA ALA A 340 -13.74 1.31 -7.47
C ALA A 340 -12.61 0.88 -6.56
N PHE A 341 -11.78 1.83 -6.15
CA PHE A 341 -10.71 1.66 -5.19
C PHE A 341 -11.08 2.39 -3.91
N GLU A 342 -10.89 1.74 -2.77
CA GLU A 342 -10.95 2.35 -1.45
C GLU A 342 -9.72 1.92 -0.67
N GLU A 343 -8.99 2.89 -0.13
CA GLU A 343 -7.79 2.66 0.66
C GLU A 343 -7.92 3.34 2.01
N ARG A 344 -7.79 2.55 3.08
CA ARG A 344 -7.85 3.01 4.47
C ARG A 344 -6.44 2.97 5.06
N TYR A 345 -5.93 4.14 5.42
CA TYR A 345 -4.59 4.33 5.94
C TYR A 345 -4.63 4.58 7.45
N THR A 346 -3.89 3.80 8.21
CA THR A 346 -3.56 4.13 9.61
C THR A 346 -2.15 4.71 9.66
N LEU A 347 -2.03 6.02 9.44
CA LEU A 347 -0.74 6.71 9.36
C LEU A 347 -0.23 7.14 10.73
N HIS A 348 1.04 6.90 11.00
CA HIS A 348 1.78 7.39 12.16
C HIS A 348 3.00 8.18 11.72
N HIS A 349 3.36 9.20 12.49
CA HIS A 349 4.62 9.92 12.29
C HIS A 349 5.63 9.51 13.37
N ARG A 350 6.74 8.87 12.96
CA ARG A 350 7.74 8.30 13.87
C ARG A 350 8.97 9.17 14.08
N GLY A 351 8.95 10.40 13.58
CA GLY A 351 9.97 11.41 13.86
C GLY A 351 9.99 11.84 15.34
N ALA A 352 10.85 12.80 15.65
CA ALA A 352 10.98 13.32 17.01
C ALA A 352 9.69 14.00 17.49
N ASN A 353 9.31 13.77 18.74
CA ASN A 353 8.14 14.38 19.36
C ASN A 353 8.36 15.89 19.57
N LEU A 354 7.28 16.64 19.76
CA LEU A 354 7.39 18.05 20.13
C LEU A 354 7.76 18.18 21.61
N SER A 355 8.85 18.90 21.92
CA SER A 355 9.28 19.20 23.29
C SER A 355 8.42 20.26 23.97
N VAL A 356 7.82 21.15 23.18
CA VAL A 356 6.91 22.22 23.61
C VAL A 356 5.56 22.00 22.91
N PRO A 357 4.42 22.31 23.57
CA PRO A 357 3.12 22.22 22.91
C PRO A 357 3.09 22.97 21.58
N PHE A 358 2.32 22.41 20.64
CA PHE A 358 2.17 22.98 19.30
C PHE A 358 1.71 24.44 19.38
N ASN A 359 2.41 25.33 18.66
CA ASN A 359 2.08 26.75 18.60
C ASN A 359 1.62 27.13 17.20
N ARG A 360 0.32 27.43 17.08
CA ARG A 360 -0.30 27.80 15.80
C ARG A 360 0.27 29.08 15.18
N VAL A 361 0.67 30.05 16.00
CA VAL A 361 1.26 31.33 15.52
C VAL A 361 2.62 31.05 14.90
N LYS A 362 3.48 30.30 15.59
CA LYS A 362 4.78 29.86 15.03
C LYS A 362 4.60 29.02 13.78
N TRP A 363 3.58 28.16 13.74
CA TRP A 363 3.26 27.40 12.53
C TRP A 363 2.89 28.30 11.36
N ALA A 364 2.00 29.27 11.58
CA ALA A 364 1.61 30.22 10.54
C ALA A 364 2.82 31.04 10.03
N GLN A 365 3.68 31.51 10.93
CA GLN A 365 4.94 32.16 10.56
C GLN A 365 5.84 31.24 9.72
N SER A 366 5.99 29.97 10.12
CA SER A 366 6.79 28.99 9.36
C SER A 366 6.21 28.72 7.97
N GLN A 367 4.89 28.75 7.78
CA GLN A 367 4.31 28.55 6.45
C GLN A 367 4.63 29.72 5.50
N TYR A 368 4.80 30.94 6.02
CA TYR A 368 5.18 32.10 5.23
C TYR A 368 6.62 32.00 4.71
N PHE A 369 7.56 31.60 5.57
CA PHE A 369 8.98 31.45 5.18
C PHE A 369 9.33 30.08 4.56
N ASN A 370 8.42 29.11 4.68
CA ASN A 370 8.55 27.73 4.22
C ASN A 370 9.92 27.07 4.46
N PRO A 371 10.44 27.04 5.71
CA PRO A 371 11.65 26.30 6.03
C PRO A 371 11.42 24.79 5.93
N SER A 372 12.51 24.02 5.87
CA SER A 372 12.46 22.56 6.04
C SER A 372 11.82 22.21 7.37
N SER A 373 10.86 21.28 7.35
CA SER A 373 10.12 20.88 8.54
C SER A 373 9.93 19.37 8.55
N ALA A 374 10.10 18.77 9.73
CA ALA A 374 9.82 17.36 9.94
C ALA A 374 8.30 17.06 9.91
N ALA A 375 7.42 18.05 9.89
CA ALA A 375 5.97 17.82 9.88
C ALA A 375 5.45 17.42 8.50
N LEU A 376 4.54 16.43 8.46
CA LEU A 376 3.80 16.10 7.25
C LEU A 376 2.72 17.16 6.99
N LYS A 377 2.90 17.92 5.91
CA LYS A 377 1.99 19.00 5.49
C LYS A 377 1.01 18.57 4.39
N GLU A 378 1.51 17.78 3.44
CA GLU A 378 0.80 17.41 2.21
C GLU A 378 1.22 16.01 1.79
N MET A 379 0.30 15.24 1.21
CA MET A 379 0.52 13.94 0.62
C MET A 379 0.09 13.93 -0.84
N ARG A 380 0.95 13.43 -1.73
CA ARG A 380 0.68 13.38 -3.17
C ARG A 380 0.47 11.95 -3.61
N PHE A 381 -0.71 11.65 -4.13
CA PHE A 381 -1.08 10.34 -4.64
C PHE A 381 -1.13 10.38 -6.17
N PRO A 382 -0.10 9.88 -6.86
CA PRO A 382 -0.18 9.68 -8.30
C PRO A 382 -1.13 8.51 -8.54
N LEU A 383 -2.30 8.81 -9.10
CA LEU A 383 -3.30 7.83 -9.47
C LEU A 383 -3.15 7.47 -10.96
N GLN A 384 -3.71 6.34 -11.34
CA GLN A 384 -3.75 5.90 -12.73
C GLN A 384 -4.51 6.91 -13.61
N ALA A 385 -4.02 7.14 -14.83
CA ALA A 385 -4.65 8.07 -15.76
C ALA A 385 -6.11 7.67 -16.05
N GLY A 386 -7.03 8.63 -16.02
CA GLY A 386 -8.47 8.37 -16.15
C GLY A 386 -9.16 7.94 -14.87
N SER A 387 -8.50 8.08 -13.71
CA SER A 387 -9.17 8.08 -12.41
C SER A 387 -10.17 9.23 -12.33
N ALA A 388 -11.29 8.99 -11.66
CA ALA A 388 -12.41 9.91 -11.49
C ALA A 388 -12.99 9.80 -10.07
N ASP A 389 -13.80 10.78 -9.68
CA ASP A 389 -14.55 10.84 -8.43
C ASP A 389 -13.75 10.50 -7.17
N PRO A 390 -12.57 11.12 -6.94
CA PRO A 390 -11.84 10.88 -5.72
C PRO A 390 -12.57 11.52 -4.53
N TYR A 391 -12.55 10.82 -3.40
CA TYR A 391 -13.00 11.35 -2.13
C TYR A 391 -11.90 11.17 -1.06
N PHE A 392 -11.91 12.06 -0.07
CA PHE A 392 -10.96 12.04 1.04
C PHE A 392 -11.70 12.30 2.34
N THR A 393 -11.69 11.30 3.21
CA THR A 393 -12.43 11.30 4.48
C THR A 393 -11.51 10.94 5.63
N ASP A 394 -11.79 11.54 6.78
CA ASP A 394 -11.20 11.16 8.07
C ASP A 394 -12.24 10.34 8.84
N VAL A 395 -11.90 9.87 10.03
CA VAL A 395 -12.81 9.10 10.91
C VAL A 395 -14.10 9.89 11.25
N ILE A 396 -14.01 11.22 11.28
CA ILE A 396 -15.12 12.12 11.62
C ILE A 396 -15.85 12.63 10.34
N GLY A 397 -15.41 12.20 9.16
CA GLY A 397 -16.03 12.54 7.89
C GLY A 397 -15.16 13.39 6.96
N ASN A 398 -15.80 14.02 5.97
CA ASN A 398 -15.13 14.59 4.81
C ASN A 398 -14.10 15.67 5.12
N VAL A 399 -12.97 15.63 4.43
CA VAL A 399 -11.89 16.61 4.52
C VAL A 399 -11.81 17.35 3.19
N SER A 400 -12.20 18.62 3.18
CA SER A 400 -12.26 19.43 1.96
C SER A 400 -10.90 19.91 1.45
N THR A 401 -9.83 19.75 2.23
CA THR A 401 -8.48 20.18 1.89
C THR A 401 -7.76 19.16 0.99
N SER A 402 -8.40 18.80 -0.12
CA SER A 402 -7.86 17.96 -1.20
C SER A 402 -7.93 18.67 -2.54
N LYS A 403 -6.96 18.44 -3.41
CA LYS A 403 -6.93 18.94 -4.78
C LYS A 403 -6.69 17.78 -5.73
N PHE A 404 -7.66 17.53 -6.61
CA PHE A 404 -7.53 16.54 -7.65
C PHE A 404 -7.27 17.21 -8.99
N ARG A 405 -6.28 16.69 -9.72
CA ARG A 405 -6.00 17.08 -11.10
C ARG A 405 -6.03 15.82 -11.94
N SER A 406 -6.89 15.79 -12.95
CA SER A 406 -6.99 14.67 -13.90
C SER A 406 -6.67 15.18 -15.29
N GLY A 407 -5.78 14.47 -15.99
CA GLY A 407 -5.37 14.72 -17.36
C GLY A 407 -5.36 13.43 -18.18
N LYS A 408 -5.06 13.54 -19.48
CA LYS A 408 -5.02 12.38 -20.38
C LYS A 408 -3.94 11.37 -20.00
N ARG A 409 -2.84 11.84 -19.42
CA ARG A 409 -1.64 11.04 -19.09
C ARG A 409 -1.37 10.89 -17.60
N GLU A 410 -1.96 11.74 -16.76
CA GLU A 410 -1.71 11.75 -15.33
C GLU A 410 -3.00 12.00 -14.56
N ALA A 411 -3.10 11.43 -13.37
CA ALA A 411 -4.08 11.82 -12.37
C ALA A 411 -3.33 12.00 -11.05
N LEU A 412 -3.47 13.15 -10.41
CA LEU A 412 -2.75 13.48 -9.18
C LEU A 412 -3.75 13.97 -8.13
N LEU A 413 -3.77 13.28 -7.00
CA LEU A 413 -4.56 13.65 -5.83
C LEU A 413 -3.61 14.20 -4.76
N GLU A 414 -3.68 15.51 -4.53
CA GLU A 414 -2.94 16.20 -3.48
C GLU A 414 -3.84 16.31 -2.23
N LEU A 415 -3.43 15.73 -1.11
CA LEU A 415 -4.18 15.68 0.14
C LEU A 415 -3.46 16.49 1.21
N LYS A 416 -4.21 17.32 1.94
CA LYS A 416 -3.71 18.00 3.14
C LYS A 416 -4.50 17.50 4.34
N PRO A 417 -3.85 16.84 5.31
CA PRO A 417 -4.48 16.48 6.58
C PRO A 417 -5.09 17.71 7.29
N ARG A 418 -6.08 17.49 8.17
CA ARG A 418 -6.72 18.57 8.95
C ARG A 418 -5.74 19.37 9.81
N TYR A 419 -4.66 18.73 10.25
CA TYR A 419 -3.59 19.30 11.05
C TYR A 419 -2.24 18.78 10.56
N PRO A 420 -1.14 19.56 10.69
CA PRO A 420 0.19 19.06 10.36
C PRO A 420 0.54 17.88 11.27
N VAL A 421 1.00 16.77 10.72
CA VAL A 421 1.31 15.57 11.50
C VAL A 421 2.77 15.63 11.94
N PHE A 422 3.01 15.93 13.22
CA PHE A 422 4.33 15.92 13.87
C PHE A 422 4.66 14.56 14.48
N GLY A 423 5.90 14.36 14.93
CA GLY A 423 6.33 13.14 15.63
C GLY A 423 5.41 12.74 16.78
N GLY A 424 5.09 11.45 16.80
CA GLY A 424 4.18 10.83 17.76
C GLY A 424 2.70 10.93 17.36
N TRP A 425 2.33 11.75 16.39
CA TRP A 425 0.93 11.93 16.01
C TRP A 425 0.47 10.83 15.05
N LYS A 426 -0.83 10.52 15.09
CA LYS A 426 -1.50 9.55 14.22
C LYS A 426 -2.55 10.27 13.38
N TYR A 427 -2.71 9.86 12.13
CA TYR A 427 -3.71 10.39 11.23
C TYR A 427 -4.38 9.24 10.45
N PRO A 428 -5.43 8.62 10.98
CA PRO A 428 -6.22 7.66 10.23
C PRO A 428 -7.06 8.37 9.17
N PHE A 429 -7.03 7.92 7.92
CA PHE A 429 -7.85 8.48 6.85
C PHE A 429 -8.18 7.46 5.76
N THR A 430 -9.21 7.75 4.99
CA THR A 430 -9.67 6.94 3.87
C THR A 430 -9.71 7.77 2.60
N ILE A 431 -9.20 7.20 1.52
CA ILE A 431 -9.36 7.73 0.17
C ILE A 431 -10.04 6.69 -0.68
N GLY A 432 -10.77 7.14 -1.70
CA GLY A 432 -11.24 6.24 -2.74
C GLY A 432 -11.44 6.99 -4.03
N TRP A 433 -11.44 6.25 -5.13
CA TRP A 433 -11.60 6.78 -6.48
C TRP A 433 -12.11 5.69 -7.42
N ASN A 434 -12.62 6.11 -8.57
CA ASN A 434 -13.15 5.24 -9.62
C ASN A 434 -12.22 5.24 -10.84
N ILE A 435 -12.19 4.15 -11.58
CA ILE A 435 -11.57 4.09 -12.90
C ILE A 435 -12.36 3.19 -13.84
N ASN A 436 -12.45 3.61 -15.10
CA ASN A 436 -13.06 2.78 -16.13
C ASN A 436 -12.34 1.42 -16.25
N SER A 437 -13.13 0.35 -16.17
CA SER A 437 -12.63 -1.03 -16.18
C SER A 437 -11.83 -1.38 -17.44
N GLY A 438 -12.13 -0.80 -18.61
CA GLY A 438 -11.46 -1.13 -19.87
C GLY A 438 -9.96 -0.84 -19.91
N LYS A 439 -9.43 -0.06 -18.95
CA LYS A 439 -7.98 0.18 -18.80
C LYS A 439 -7.26 -0.93 -18.04
N LEU A 440 -7.93 -1.56 -17.07
CA LEU A 440 -7.32 -2.51 -16.13
C LEU A 440 -7.83 -3.95 -16.32
N LEU A 441 -8.98 -4.10 -16.95
CA LEU A 441 -9.63 -5.39 -17.21
C LEU A 441 -9.59 -5.69 -18.71
N ARG A 442 -9.12 -6.89 -19.06
CA ARG A 442 -9.09 -7.40 -20.43
C ARG A 442 -9.81 -8.73 -20.50
N ARG A 443 -10.43 -8.99 -21.65
CA ARG A 443 -11.03 -10.29 -21.95
C ARG A 443 -10.05 -11.15 -22.74
N THR A 444 -9.87 -12.39 -22.34
CA THR A 444 -9.04 -13.39 -23.02
C THR A 444 -9.79 -13.95 -24.23
N ALA A 445 -9.06 -14.44 -25.23
CA ALA A 445 -9.65 -15.10 -26.40
C ALA A 445 -10.53 -16.32 -26.03
N SER A 446 -10.21 -17.02 -24.94
CA SER A 446 -11.00 -18.14 -24.38
C SER A 446 -12.28 -17.70 -23.67
N GLY A 447 -12.55 -16.39 -23.56
CA GLY A 447 -13.76 -15.85 -22.93
C GLY A 447 -13.59 -15.45 -21.46
N GLY A 448 -12.46 -15.80 -20.81
CA GLY A 448 -12.12 -15.38 -19.44
C GLY A 448 -11.71 -13.91 -19.32
N TYR A 449 -11.45 -13.46 -18.09
CA TYR A 449 -11.09 -12.09 -17.75
C TYR A 449 -9.75 -12.03 -17.03
N VAL A 450 -8.95 -11.01 -17.33
CA VAL A 450 -7.67 -10.72 -16.68
C VAL A 450 -7.71 -9.29 -16.15
N LEU A 451 -7.64 -9.15 -14.84
CA LEU A 451 -7.53 -7.90 -14.12
C LEU A 451 -6.06 -7.64 -13.80
N LYS A 452 -5.55 -6.46 -14.18
CA LYS A 452 -4.22 -5.98 -13.82
C LYS A 452 -4.36 -4.68 -13.02
N VAL A 453 -3.95 -4.72 -11.75
CA VAL A 453 -4.00 -3.56 -10.84
C VAL A 453 -2.67 -3.44 -10.09
N PRO A 454 -2.18 -2.24 -9.78
CA PRO A 454 -1.00 -2.09 -8.93
C PRO A 454 -1.26 -2.67 -7.54
N PHE A 455 -0.27 -3.28 -6.89
CA PHE A 455 -0.43 -3.87 -5.56
C PHE A 455 -0.58 -2.79 -4.46
N ILE A 456 0.21 -1.71 -4.54
CA ILE A 456 0.13 -0.52 -3.67
C ILE A 456 0.11 0.73 -4.55
N GLU A 457 -0.86 1.63 -4.36
CA GLU A 457 -0.80 2.98 -4.95
C GLU A 457 -0.06 3.92 -4.00
N GLY A 458 -0.59 4.23 -2.81
CA GLY A 458 0.14 5.00 -1.79
C GLY A 458 0.52 6.45 -2.14
N PRO A 459 1.05 7.25 -1.19
CA PRO A 459 1.61 8.57 -1.48
C PRO A 459 3.04 8.46 -2.06
N LYS A 460 3.35 9.26 -3.08
CA LYS A 460 4.70 9.38 -3.66
C LYS A 460 5.41 10.58 -3.04
N GLN A 461 6.24 10.29 -2.05
CA GLN A 461 7.00 11.26 -1.31
C GLN A 461 8.50 11.09 -1.50
N THR A 462 9.25 12.18 -1.38
CA THR A 462 10.71 12.14 -1.54
C THR A 462 11.41 11.43 -0.39
N GLU A 463 10.81 11.47 0.77
CA GLU A 463 11.24 10.83 2.02
C GLU A 463 10.89 9.34 2.08
N GLY A 464 10.09 8.82 1.15
CA GLY A 464 9.60 7.44 1.19
C GLY A 464 8.41 7.23 2.13
N VAL A 465 7.77 6.06 2.01
CA VAL A 465 6.67 5.61 2.89
C VAL A 465 6.89 4.13 3.18
N GLU A 466 6.80 3.76 4.47
CA GLU A 466 6.82 2.36 4.90
C GLU A 466 5.44 1.85 5.30
N TYR A 467 5.16 0.60 4.98
CA TYR A 467 3.89 -0.10 5.22
C TYR A 467 4.14 -1.34 6.08
N GLY A 468 3.63 -1.32 7.32
CA GLY A 468 3.77 -2.44 8.25
C GLY A 468 2.91 -3.64 7.85
N ARG A 469 1.59 -3.44 7.75
CA ARG A 469 0.63 -4.47 7.31
C ARG A 469 -0.19 -3.94 6.14
N ILE A 470 -0.34 -4.76 5.11
CA ILE A 470 -1.16 -4.46 3.94
C ILE A 470 -2.14 -5.60 3.72
N ASN A 471 -3.42 -5.28 3.66
CA ASN A 471 -4.48 -6.21 3.32
C ASN A 471 -5.13 -5.74 2.01
N VAL A 472 -4.84 -6.43 0.92
CA VAL A 472 -5.46 -6.16 -0.38
C VAL A 472 -6.63 -7.12 -0.55
N ARG A 473 -7.83 -6.58 -0.70
CA ARG A 473 -9.07 -7.34 -0.94
C ARG A 473 -9.62 -6.97 -2.30
N VAL A 474 -9.67 -7.95 -3.20
CA VAL A 474 -10.24 -7.76 -4.55
C VAL A 474 -11.59 -8.46 -4.61
N LEU A 475 -12.65 -7.68 -4.72
CA LEU A 475 -14.02 -8.17 -4.88
C LEU A 475 -14.33 -8.29 -6.37
N LEU A 476 -14.35 -9.53 -6.84
CA LEU A 476 -14.71 -9.87 -8.20
C LEU A 476 -16.25 -9.82 -8.38
N PRO A 477 -16.76 -9.87 -9.62
CA PRO A 477 -18.20 -9.99 -9.87
C PRO A 477 -18.80 -11.27 -9.26
N GLU A 478 -20.11 -11.26 -9.01
CA GLU A 478 -20.86 -12.46 -8.60
C GLU A 478 -20.75 -13.54 -9.69
N GLY A 479 -20.48 -14.79 -9.30
CA GLY A 479 -20.27 -15.91 -10.21
C GLY A 479 -18.86 -16.01 -10.81
N ALA A 480 -17.88 -15.24 -10.30
CA ALA A 480 -16.49 -15.40 -10.71
C ALA A 480 -15.91 -16.74 -10.22
N SER A 481 -15.35 -17.54 -11.13
CA SER A 481 -14.77 -18.88 -10.89
C SER A 481 -13.38 -19.02 -11.52
N ASP A 482 -12.67 -20.12 -11.22
CA ASP A 482 -11.26 -20.40 -11.61
C ASP A 482 -10.34 -19.18 -11.39
N VAL A 483 -10.32 -18.68 -10.16
CA VAL A 483 -9.53 -17.50 -9.79
C VAL A 483 -8.07 -17.89 -9.62
N ARG A 484 -7.19 -17.30 -10.44
CA ARG A 484 -5.73 -17.46 -10.31
C ARG A 484 -5.09 -16.10 -10.09
N VAL A 485 -4.18 -16.06 -9.13
CA VAL A 485 -3.57 -14.83 -8.63
C VAL A 485 -2.06 -14.89 -8.86
N SER A 486 -1.50 -13.84 -9.43
CA SER A 486 -0.06 -13.65 -9.51
C SER A 486 0.31 -12.23 -9.12
N THR A 487 1.42 -12.08 -8.41
CA THR A 487 1.87 -10.79 -7.88
C THR A 487 3.36 -10.59 -8.11
N GLY A 488 3.76 -9.35 -8.40
CA GLY A 488 5.16 -8.97 -8.54
C GLY A 488 5.90 -8.66 -7.23
N ILE A 489 5.27 -8.81 -6.07
CA ILE A 489 5.91 -8.55 -4.77
C ILE A 489 6.76 -9.74 -4.31
N PRO A 490 7.80 -9.51 -3.48
CA PRO A 490 8.61 -10.59 -2.92
C PRO A 490 7.77 -11.57 -2.10
N LYS A 491 7.96 -12.88 -2.35
CA LYS A 491 7.22 -13.95 -1.66
C LYS A 491 7.42 -13.91 -0.14
N SER A 492 8.60 -13.49 0.33
CA SER A 492 8.94 -13.34 1.74
C SER A 492 8.05 -12.34 2.49
N SER A 493 7.49 -11.35 1.80
CA SER A 493 6.58 -10.36 2.37
C SER A 493 5.11 -10.79 2.33
N MET A 494 4.75 -11.83 1.57
CA MET A 494 3.38 -12.33 1.47
C MET A 494 3.12 -13.36 2.58
N THR A 495 2.15 -13.07 3.45
CA THR A 495 1.83 -13.92 4.60
C THR A 495 0.71 -14.90 4.31
N ASP A 496 -0.30 -14.47 3.54
CA ASP A 496 -1.54 -15.24 3.35
C ASP A 496 -2.21 -14.86 2.02
N LEU A 497 -2.81 -15.85 1.37
CA LEU A 497 -3.61 -15.73 0.15
C LEU A 497 -4.84 -16.62 0.32
N SER A 498 -6.01 -16.01 0.41
CA SER A 498 -7.29 -16.68 0.58
C SER A 498 -8.32 -16.21 -0.44
N VAL A 499 -9.23 -17.12 -0.80
CA VAL A 499 -10.37 -16.82 -1.65
C VAL A 499 -11.63 -17.12 -0.85
N ASP A 500 -12.37 -16.07 -0.53
CA ASP A 500 -13.56 -16.09 0.30
C ASP A 500 -14.78 -15.60 -0.49
N VAL A 501 -15.95 -15.66 0.14
CA VAL A 501 -17.20 -15.09 -0.40
C VAL A 501 -17.59 -13.87 0.43
N HIS A 502 -17.80 -12.73 -0.22
CA HIS A 502 -18.27 -11.50 0.40
C HIS A 502 -19.63 -11.09 -0.14
N LYS A 503 -20.61 -10.87 0.73
CA LYS A 503 -21.96 -10.45 0.34
C LYS A 503 -22.09 -8.94 0.46
N THR A 504 -22.38 -8.26 -0.65
CA THR A 504 -22.74 -6.85 -0.69
C THR A 504 -24.14 -6.65 -1.26
N TYR A 505 -24.50 -5.41 -1.58
CA TYR A 505 -25.80 -5.02 -2.11
C TYR A 505 -26.16 -5.81 -3.38
N LEU A 506 -27.39 -6.33 -3.39
CA LEU A 506 -27.97 -7.09 -4.52
C LEU A 506 -27.14 -8.32 -4.93
N ASP A 507 -26.34 -8.88 -4.02
CA ASP A 507 -25.70 -10.17 -4.23
C ASP A 507 -26.57 -11.28 -3.64
N THR A 508 -26.80 -12.36 -4.38
CA THR A 508 -27.50 -13.55 -3.86
C THR A 508 -26.57 -14.62 -3.33
N MET A 509 -25.60 -15.02 -4.17
CA MET A 509 -24.60 -16.03 -3.80
C MET A 509 -23.40 -15.37 -3.09
N GLY A 510 -23.24 -14.05 -3.25
CA GLY A 510 -22.07 -13.31 -2.83
C GLY A 510 -21.03 -13.22 -3.95
N ARG A 511 -20.13 -12.26 -3.80
CA ARG A 511 -18.98 -12.03 -4.69
C ARG A 511 -17.79 -12.85 -4.24
N THR A 512 -17.01 -13.31 -5.20
CA THR A 512 -15.70 -13.93 -4.93
C THR A 512 -14.72 -12.84 -4.50
N MET A 513 -14.18 -12.97 -3.29
CA MET A 513 -13.23 -12.03 -2.68
C MET A 513 -11.86 -12.69 -2.59
N VAL A 514 -10.87 -12.10 -3.23
CA VAL A 514 -9.47 -12.50 -3.09
C VAL A 514 -8.82 -11.63 -2.03
N THR A 515 -8.35 -12.25 -0.95
CA THR A 515 -7.64 -11.56 0.14
C THR A 515 -6.16 -11.90 0.09
N ILE A 516 -5.32 -10.88 -0.01
CA ILE A 516 -3.86 -11.00 0.01
C ILE A 516 -3.34 -10.19 1.19
N LYS A 517 -2.67 -10.85 2.13
CA LYS A 517 -2.04 -10.20 3.27
C LYS A 517 -0.53 -10.15 3.05
N ALA A 518 0.03 -8.95 3.12
CA ALA A 518 1.46 -8.72 3.05
C ALA A 518 1.95 -7.93 4.27
N ARG A 519 3.24 -8.09 4.59
CA ARG A 519 3.91 -7.42 5.70
C ARG A 519 5.22 -6.81 5.24
N ASN A 520 5.59 -5.72 5.91
CA ASN A 520 6.86 -5.02 5.75
C ASN A 520 7.17 -4.70 4.29
N LEU A 521 6.38 -3.80 3.67
CA LEU A 521 6.66 -3.30 2.32
C LEU A 521 6.96 -1.81 2.36
N VAL A 522 7.61 -1.34 1.30
CA VAL A 522 8.00 0.06 1.11
C VAL A 522 7.48 0.59 -0.22
N ASP A 523 7.50 1.91 -0.38
CA ASP A 523 7.02 2.59 -1.59
C ASP A 523 7.77 2.22 -2.89
N GLU A 524 8.97 1.64 -2.82
CA GLU A 524 9.69 1.11 -4.01
C GLU A 524 8.97 -0.06 -4.69
N PHE A 525 8.06 -0.74 -4.00
CA PHE A 525 7.25 -1.81 -4.58
C PHE A 525 5.96 -1.32 -5.26
N ARG A 526 5.74 0.00 -5.37
CA ARG A 526 4.57 0.59 -6.06
C ARG A 526 4.42 0.10 -7.50
N ASP A 527 5.52 -0.08 -8.21
CA ASP A 527 5.50 -0.46 -9.64
C ASP A 527 5.17 -1.95 -9.86
N ARG A 528 4.88 -2.70 -8.77
CA ARG A 528 4.52 -4.12 -8.84
C ARG A 528 3.02 -4.27 -8.97
N ASP A 529 2.64 -5.02 -10.01
CA ASP A 529 1.24 -5.31 -10.30
C ASP A 529 0.77 -6.61 -9.64
N LEU A 530 -0.52 -6.62 -9.31
CA LEU A 530 -1.36 -7.75 -8.99
C LEU A 530 -2.18 -8.11 -10.24
N ILE A 531 -2.04 -9.34 -10.70
CA ILE A 531 -2.74 -9.87 -11.87
C ILE A 531 -3.65 -11.00 -11.40
N ILE A 532 -4.94 -10.89 -11.69
CA ILE A 532 -5.95 -11.88 -11.35
C ILE A 532 -6.65 -12.32 -12.62
N SER A 533 -6.60 -13.62 -12.93
CA SER A 533 -7.41 -14.23 -13.99
C SER A 533 -8.60 -14.95 -13.40
N TYR A 534 -9.77 -14.81 -14.01
CA TYR A 534 -11.00 -15.48 -13.58
C TYR A 534 -11.97 -15.65 -14.74
N GLU A 535 -12.91 -16.56 -14.60
CA GLU A 535 -14.02 -16.76 -15.53
C GLU A 535 -15.31 -16.19 -14.94
N ALA A 536 -16.14 -15.55 -15.78
CA ALA A 536 -17.43 -15.03 -15.38
C ALA A 536 -18.43 -15.25 -16.52
N SER A 537 -19.57 -15.88 -16.21
CA SER A 537 -20.60 -16.17 -17.20
C SER A 537 -21.58 -15.01 -17.34
N VAL A 538 -22.18 -14.87 -18.53
CA VAL A 538 -23.25 -13.87 -18.76
C VAL A 538 -24.50 -14.22 -17.96
N ALA A 539 -24.76 -15.52 -17.72
CA ALA A 539 -25.88 -15.98 -16.90
C ALA A 539 -25.76 -15.49 -15.45
N ASP A 540 -24.56 -15.54 -14.88
CA ASP A 540 -24.30 -15.01 -13.53
C ASP A 540 -24.43 -13.48 -13.48
N ALA A 541 -24.01 -12.78 -14.53
CA ALA A 541 -24.23 -11.34 -14.62
C ALA A 541 -25.72 -10.99 -14.61
N LEU A 542 -26.56 -11.71 -15.37
CA LEU A 542 -28.01 -11.50 -15.48
C LEU A 542 -28.80 -11.90 -14.22
N ARG A 543 -28.21 -12.68 -13.31
CA ARG A 543 -28.86 -13.11 -12.06
C ARG A 543 -29.42 -11.91 -11.27
N LYS A 544 -28.65 -10.84 -11.13
CA LYS A 544 -29.04 -9.65 -10.32
C LYS A 544 -30.32 -8.97 -10.81
N PRO A 545 -30.44 -8.52 -12.08
CA PRO A 545 -31.70 -8.00 -12.60
C PRO A 545 -32.87 -8.98 -12.48
N LEU A 546 -32.63 -10.27 -12.74
CA LEU A 546 -33.68 -11.30 -12.69
C LEU A 546 -34.27 -11.45 -11.29
N ILE A 547 -33.43 -11.41 -10.25
CA ILE A 547 -33.91 -11.49 -8.86
C ILE A 547 -34.74 -10.26 -8.52
N VAL A 548 -34.26 -9.05 -8.84
CA VAL A 548 -35.02 -7.82 -8.60
C VAL A 548 -36.36 -7.88 -9.32
N PHE A 549 -36.38 -8.25 -10.60
CA PHE A 549 -37.60 -8.42 -11.38
C PHE A 549 -38.55 -9.46 -10.76
N SER A 550 -38.04 -10.64 -10.40
CA SER A 550 -38.85 -11.72 -9.81
C SER A 550 -39.42 -11.34 -8.43
N SER A 551 -38.66 -10.60 -7.61
CA SER A 551 -39.12 -10.12 -6.30
C SER A 551 -40.26 -9.11 -6.43
N MET A 552 -40.18 -8.21 -7.41
CA MET A 552 -41.25 -7.24 -7.69
C MET A 552 -42.49 -7.93 -8.25
N LEU A 553 -42.31 -8.90 -9.16
CA LEU A 553 -43.40 -9.70 -9.69
C LEU A 553 -44.09 -10.52 -8.59
N ALA A 554 -43.33 -11.09 -7.66
CA ALA A 554 -43.87 -11.81 -6.50
C ALA A 554 -44.69 -10.90 -5.59
N LEU A 555 -44.25 -9.65 -5.37
CA LEU A 555 -45.02 -8.66 -4.63
C LEU A 555 -46.36 -8.35 -5.30
N PHE A 556 -46.37 -8.13 -6.63
CA PHE A 556 -47.62 -7.91 -7.36
C PHE A 556 -48.54 -9.13 -7.35
N ALA A 557 -47.99 -10.34 -7.47
CA ALA A 557 -48.76 -11.58 -7.37
C ALA A 557 -49.35 -11.78 -5.97
N ALA A 558 -48.58 -11.46 -4.91
CA ALA A 558 -49.06 -11.52 -3.54
C ALA A 558 -50.16 -10.49 -3.28
N ALA A 559 -50.00 -9.24 -3.73
CA ALA A 559 -51.03 -8.22 -3.62
C ALA A 559 -52.31 -8.61 -4.38
N TRP A 560 -52.17 -9.19 -5.57
CA TRP A 560 -53.30 -9.74 -6.32
C TRP A 560 -54.00 -10.87 -5.56
N ALA A 561 -53.24 -11.81 -4.99
CA ALA A 561 -53.78 -12.92 -4.21
C ALA A 561 -54.50 -12.44 -2.94
N VAL A 562 -53.92 -11.50 -2.19
CA VAL A 562 -54.55 -10.87 -1.02
C VAL A 562 -55.84 -10.16 -1.42
N GLY A 563 -55.84 -9.46 -2.56
CA GLY A 563 -57.05 -8.84 -3.11
C GLY A 563 -58.16 -9.82 -3.51
N LYS A 564 -57.86 -11.12 -3.59
CA LYS A 564 -58.85 -12.19 -3.83
C LYS A 564 -59.36 -12.84 -2.54
N VAL A 565 -58.80 -12.53 -1.38
CA VAL A 565 -59.26 -13.08 -0.11
C VAL A 565 -60.52 -12.32 0.33
N GLU A 566 -61.67 -13.01 0.31
CA GLU A 566 -62.92 -12.46 0.85
C GLU A 566 -62.88 -12.48 2.38
N VAL A 567 -62.62 -11.32 2.98
CA VAL A 567 -62.67 -11.11 4.43
C VAL A 567 -64.06 -10.68 4.89
N GLY A 568 -65.08 -11.48 4.56
CA GLY A 568 -66.45 -11.27 5.01
C GLY A 568 -66.97 -12.46 5.83
N PHE A 569 -67.59 -12.20 6.98
CA PHE A 569 -68.45 -13.20 7.63
C PHE A 569 -69.72 -13.37 6.81
N SER A 570 -70.17 -14.62 6.61
CA SER A 570 -71.31 -14.94 5.73
C SER A 570 -72.50 -14.02 6.01
N LYS A 571 -73.05 -13.39 4.96
CA LYS A 571 -74.40 -12.83 5.04
C LYS A 571 -75.37 -13.99 5.24
N ALA A 572 -75.81 -14.17 6.48
CA ALA A 572 -76.89 -15.08 6.87
C ALA A 572 -78.21 -14.67 6.19
#